data_AF-A0A7V3J9G8-F1
#
_entry.id   AF-A0A7V3J9G8-F1
#
_cell.length_a   1.000
_cell.length_b   1.000
_cell.length_c   1.000
_cell.angle_alpha   90.00
_cell.angle_beta   90.00
_cell.angle_gamma   90.00
#
_symmetry.space_group_name_H-M   'P 1'
#
loop_
_entity.id
_entity.type
_entity.pdbx_description
1 polymer ?
#
loop_
_entity_poly.entity_id
_entity_poly.type
_entity_poly.pdbx_seq_one_letter_code
_entity_poly.pdbx_strand_id
1 'polypeptide(L)'
;MPQFIHLHLHSMYSLLDGLVKIDQLIAKAKEYDMPALALTDHGVMYGVIEFYKKCKEAGIKPIIGLECYIAPRTMFDKQPKVDTNPYHLVLLAKNEEGYKNLIQISTAAHLQGYYYKPRVDKDFLRKHSKGLIALSSCLRGEVPVALLSNRIEQAKELTLEYQDIFGKGNFYLELQDHPNMPDQKLANQRMIELAKKLDIPLVATNDVHYINSSDQEAHEILLCVQTGRAYDEENRLSMRGDDFSFKSPETMVKAFSDVPEAIDNTLKIAEACEVEIPLGQFILPRYELKNGQDENEHLRQLCKEGLARRFGSASSEVLQRLEEELSVIKEAGFAPYFLIVQDFCRWAKEQGIAKGPGRGSAAGSLVSYLLGITDVNPLEYQLIFERFLSKEGKRV
;
A
#
# COMPACT_ATOMS: atom_id res chain seq x y z
N MET A 1 8.55 11.03 27.41
CA MET A 1 9.09 11.24 26.05
C MET A 1 8.96 9.92 25.31
N PRO A 2 8.55 9.91 24.03
CA PRO A 2 8.50 8.67 23.26
C PRO A 2 9.90 8.08 23.19
N GLN A 3 10.03 6.80 23.55
CA GLN A 3 11.35 6.17 23.65
C GLN A 3 11.72 5.33 22.43
N PHE A 4 10.73 4.83 21.67
CA PHE A 4 10.98 3.93 20.55
C PHE A 4 9.74 3.83 19.64
N ILE A 5 9.95 3.60 18.34
CA ILE A 5 8.89 3.39 17.34
C ILE A 5 9.23 2.14 16.51
N HIS A 6 8.26 1.24 16.33
CA HIS A 6 8.42 0.12 15.41
C HIS A 6 8.36 0.60 13.96
N LEU A 7 9.45 0.37 13.23
CA LEU A 7 9.62 0.73 11.82
C LEU A 7 9.62 -0.47 10.85
N HIS A 8 9.70 -1.69 11.39
CA HIS A 8 9.67 -2.93 10.63
C HIS A 8 8.67 -3.88 11.30
N LEU A 9 7.50 -4.01 10.68
CA LEU A 9 6.43 -4.88 11.15
C LEU A 9 5.53 -5.33 10.00
N HIS A 10 4.93 -6.50 10.21
CA HIS A 10 4.09 -7.21 9.27
C HIS A 10 2.68 -7.33 9.82
N SER A 11 1.71 -6.96 9.01
CA SER A 11 0.30 -7.21 9.28
C SER A 11 -0.15 -8.48 8.58
N MET A 12 -1.41 -8.85 8.78
CA MET A 12 -2.09 -9.92 8.06
C MET A 12 -2.09 -9.76 6.53
N TYR A 13 -1.74 -8.58 6.02
CA TYR A 13 -1.58 -8.35 4.58
C TYR A 13 -0.25 -8.91 4.03
N SER A 14 0.74 -9.19 4.89
CA SER A 14 1.82 -10.13 4.59
C SER A 14 1.23 -11.55 4.59
N LEU A 15 0.56 -11.89 3.49
CA LEU A 15 -0.27 -13.10 3.41
C LEU A 15 0.52 -14.37 3.74
N LEU A 16 -0.07 -15.20 4.60
CA LEU A 16 0.49 -16.46 5.08
C LEU A 16 1.80 -16.31 5.86
N ASP A 17 2.00 -15.15 6.49
CA ASP A 17 3.23 -14.84 7.21
C ASP A 17 2.91 -13.96 8.43
N GLY A 18 2.53 -12.70 8.24
CA GLY A 18 2.07 -11.83 9.32
C GLY A 18 0.73 -12.27 9.90
N LEU A 19 0.63 -12.31 11.23
CA LEU A 19 -0.59 -12.71 11.94
C LEU A 19 -1.48 -11.51 12.35
N VAL A 20 -0.90 -10.30 12.39
CA VAL A 20 -1.48 -9.17 13.12
C VAL A 20 -2.52 -8.39 12.32
N LYS A 21 -3.67 -8.10 12.94
CA LYS A 21 -4.65 -7.14 12.38
C LYS A 21 -4.24 -5.69 12.65
N ILE A 22 -4.54 -4.80 11.71
CA ILE A 22 -4.26 -3.35 11.84
C ILE A 22 -4.80 -2.75 13.14
N ASP A 23 -6.01 -3.12 13.57
CA ASP A 23 -6.59 -2.61 14.83
C ASP A 23 -5.76 -3.00 16.06
N GLN A 24 -5.16 -4.20 16.05
CA GLN A 24 -4.35 -4.69 17.16
C GLN A 24 -3.01 -3.96 17.21
N LEU A 25 -2.39 -3.69 16.05
CA LEU A 25 -1.16 -2.88 15.97
C LEU A 25 -1.37 -1.49 16.58
N ILE A 26 -2.45 -0.83 16.16
CA ILE A 26 -2.79 0.51 16.63
C ILE A 26 -3.12 0.51 18.12
N ALA A 27 -3.90 -0.48 18.60
CA ALA A 27 -4.20 -0.61 20.02
C ALA A 27 -2.93 -0.81 20.86
N LYS A 28 -2.00 -1.66 20.39
CA LYS A 28 -0.73 -1.91 21.10
C LYS A 28 0.20 -0.70 21.09
N ALA A 29 0.26 0.02 19.97
CA ALA A 29 0.99 1.29 19.89
C ALA A 29 0.42 2.34 20.87
N LYS A 30 -0.90 2.43 21.02
CA LYS A 30 -1.52 3.29 22.05
C LYS A 30 -1.19 2.86 23.48
N GLU A 31 -1.24 1.55 23.76
CA GLU A 31 -0.90 1.00 25.07
C GLU A 31 0.53 1.40 25.49
N TYR A 32 1.44 1.50 24.53
CA TYR A 32 2.84 1.88 24.74
C TYR A 32 3.14 3.36 24.46
N ASP A 33 2.11 4.21 24.34
CA ASP A 33 2.25 5.65 24.08
C ASP A 33 3.15 5.98 22.87
N MET A 34 3.15 5.12 21.85
CA MET A 34 3.93 5.32 20.62
C MET A 34 3.23 6.36 19.73
N PRO A 35 3.89 7.47 19.36
CA PRO A 35 3.26 8.55 18.59
C PRO A 35 3.16 8.24 17.09
N ALA A 36 3.91 7.26 16.60
CA ALA A 36 3.88 6.82 15.21
C ALA A 36 4.04 5.30 15.12
N LEU A 37 3.71 4.74 13.96
CA LEU A 37 3.88 3.33 13.66
C LEU A 37 4.11 3.13 12.16
N ALA A 38 4.99 2.22 11.77
CA ALA A 38 5.15 1.83 10.36
C ALA A 38 4.31 0.62 9.97
N LEU A 39 4.04 0.46 8.68
CA LEU A 39 3.54 -0.79 8.09
C LEU A 39 4.45 -1.17 6.92
N THR A 40 5.10 -2.34 7.00
CA THR A 40 6.13 -2.77 6.04
C THR A 40 5.87 -4.19 5.56
N ASP A 41 4.67 -4.44 5.05
CA ASP A 41 4.29 -5.78 4.58
C ASP A 41 5.20 -6.32 3.46
N HIS A 42 5.30 -7.64 3.36
CA HIS A 42 6.16 -8.35 2.42
C HIS A 42 5.72 -8.15 0.96
N GLY A 43 6.46 -7.33 0.22
CA GLY A 43 6.30 -7.12 -1.22
C GLY A 43 5.00 -6.43 -1.65
N VAL A 44 4.11 -6.10 -0.72
CA VAL A 44 2.75 -5.61 -0.98
C VAL A 44 2.40 -4.36 -0.17
N MET A 45 1.41 -3.60 -0.64
CA MET A 45 0.89 -2.41 0.04
C MET A 45 -0.62 -2.50 0.30
N TYR A 46 -1.17 -3.71 0.42
CA TYR A 46 -2.62 -3.95 0.46
C TYR A 46 -3.32 -3.23 1.63
N GLY A 47 -2.69 -3.22 2.80
CA GLY A 47 -3.25 -2.63 4.02
C GLY A 47 -3.09 -1.12 4.17
N VAL A 48 -2.37 -0.44 3.27
CA VAL A 48 -1.91 0.94 3.49
C VAL A 48 -3.05 1.93 3.69
N ILE A 49 -4.14 1.85 2.91
CA ILE A 49 -5.26 2.79 3.04
C ILE A 49 -6.06 2.55 4.32
N GLU A 50 -6.26 1.30 4.72
CA GLU A 50 -6.90 0.95 5.99
C GLU A 50 -6.06 1.43 7.17
N PHE A 51 -4.76 1.10 7.16
CA PHE A 51 -3.78 1.51 8.16
C PHE A 51 -3.73 3.03 8.31
N TYR A 52 -3.57 3.75 7.20
CA TYR A 52 -3.53 5.21 7.19
C TYR A 52 -4.77 5.83 7.84
N LYS A 53 -5.98 5.40 7.44
CA LYS A 53 -7.24 5.90 8.01
C LYS A 53 -7.32 5.64 9.52
N LYS A 54 -7.10 4.39 9.93
CA LYS A 54 -7.21 3.98 11.32
C LYS A 54 -6.17 4.64 12.22
N CYS A 55 -4.93 4.80 11.75
CA CYS A 55 -3.90 5.56 12.47
C CYS A 55 -4.31 7.02 12.68
N LYS A 56 -4.80 7.71 11.62
CA LYS A 56 -5.25 9.10 11.72
C LYS A 56 -6.43 9.25 12.68
N GLU A 57 -7.42 8.36 12.63
CA GLU A 57 -8.54 8.31 13.59
C GLU A 57 -8.06 8.06 15.03
N ALA A 58 -7.00 7.27 15.18
CA ALA A 58 -6.39 6.94 16.45
C ALA A 58 -5.47 8.04 17.03
N GLY A 59 -5.12 9.07 16.26
CA GLY A 59 -4.11 10.06 16.65
C GLY A 59 -2.67 9.55 16.60
N ILE A 60 -2.42 8.44 15.89
CA ILE A 60 -1.08 7.89 15.66
C ILE A 60 -0.62 8.29 14.26
N LYS A 61 0.63 8.74 14.13
CA LYS A 61 1.23 9.08 12.84
C LYS A 61 1.52 7.80 12.03
N PRO A 62 0.90 7.59 10.86
CA PRO A 62 1.20 6.44 10.01
C PRO A 62 2.51 6.67 9.24
N ILE A 63 3.41 5.69 9.28
CA ILE A 63 4.61 5.63 8.43
C ILE A 63 4.35 4.56 7.36
N ILE A 64 4.24 4.98 6.12
CA ILE A 64 3.91 4.05 5.02
C ILE A 64 5.19 3.42 4.51
N GLY A 65 5.25 2.09 4.54
CA GLY A 65 6.42 1.35 4.10
C GLY A 65 6.09 0.12 3.26
N LEU A 66 7.15 -0.62 2.95
CA LEU A 66 7.15 -1.83 2.15
C LEU A 66 8.44 -2.59 2.46
N GLU A 67 8.36 -3.84 2.87
CA GLU A 67 9.55 -4.70 2.82
C GLU A 67 9.62 -5.34 1.43
N CYS A 68 10.46 -4.77 0.56
CA CYS A 68 10.56 -5.19 -0.83
C CYS A 68 11.57 -6.33 -0.99
N TYR A 69 11.36 -7.14 -2.03
CA TYR A 69 12.30 -8.18 -2.42
C TYR A 69 13.29 -7.67 -3.47
N ILE A 70 14.59 -7.82 -3.23
CA ILE A 70 15.66 -7.45 -4.15
C ILE A 70 16.14 -8.68 -4.89
N ALA A 71 16.09 -8.65 -6.22
CA ALA A 71 16.62 -9.70 -7.07
C ALA A 71 18.14 -9.81 -6.89
N PRO A 72 18.72 -11.03 -6.86
CA PRO A 72 20.18 -11.19 -6.75
C PRO A 72 20.97 -10.61 -7.93
N ARG A 73 20.31 -10.49 -9.09
CA ARG A 73 20.84 -9.93 -10.33
C ARG A 73 19.84 -8.90 -10.87
N THR A 74 19.28 -9.11 -12.05
CA THR A 74 18.21 -8.25 -12.57
C THR A 74 16.84 -8.78 -12.13
N MET A 75 15.83 -7.91 -12.08
CA MET A 75 14.46 -8.33 -11.77
C MET A 75 13.85 -9.24 -12.85
N PHE A 76 14.44 -9.26 -14.06
CA PHE A 76 14.00 -10.07 -15.19
C PHE A 76 14.60 -11.48 -15.21
N ASP A 77 15.70 -11.72 -14.49
CA ASP A 77 16.37 -13.02 -14.45
C ASP A 77 15.57 -14.06 -13.66
N LYS A 78 15.42 -15.27 -14.23
CA LYS A 78 14.62 -16.39 -13.67
C LYS A 78 15.35 -17.73 -13.73
N GLN A 79 16.66 -17.72 -13.44
CA GLN A 79 17.48 -18.93 -13.40
C GLN A 79 17.28 -19.65 -12.07
N PRO A 80 16.83 -20.92 -12.08
CA PRO A 80 16.67 -21.71 -10.86
C PRO A 80 17.94 -21.79 -10.03
N LYS A 81 17.80 -21.77 -8.70
CA LYS A 81 18.89 -21.78 -7.69
C LYS A 81 19.74 -20.50 -7.63
N VAL A 82 19.78 -19.71 -8.70
CA VAL A 82 20.51 -18.45 -8.75
C VAL A 82 19.59 -17.29 -8.36
N ASP A 83 18.41 -17.20 -8.98
CA ASP A 83 17.48 -16.08 -8.80
C ASP A 83 16.30 -16.42 -7.88
N THR A 84 16.27 -17.66 -7.35
CA THR A 84 15.14 -18.19 -6.56
C THR A 84 14.96 -17.48 -5.23
N ASN A 85 16.06 -17.04 -4.60
CA ASN A 85 16.04 -16.42 -3.27
C ASN A 85 16.37 -14.94 -3.40
N PRO A 86 15.37 -14.04 -3.38
CA PRO A 86 15.64 -12.62 -3.28
C PRO A 86 16.14 -12.24 -1.88
N TYR A 87 16.74 -11.05 -1.79
CA TYR A 87 17.05 -10.40 -0.53
C TYR A 87 15.87 -9.55 -0.07
N HIS A 88 15.86 -9.17 1.20
CA HIS A 88 14.89 -8.22 1.74
C HIS A 88 15.50 -6.82 1.86
N LEU A 89 14.65 -5.80 1.76
CA LEU A 89 15.01 -4.40 1.99
C LEU A 89 13.76 -3.63 2.46
N VAL A 90 13.82 -3.00 3.62
CA VAL A 90 12.72 -2.19 4.14
C VAL A 90 12.79 -0.80 3.52
N LEU A 91 11.68 -0.33 2.97
CA LEU A 91 11.53 1.01 2.41
C LEU A 91 10.42 1.75 3.14
N LEU A 92 10.67 3.01 3.50
CA LEU A 92 9.74 3.90 4.18
C LEU A 92 9.55 5.17 3.33
N ALA A 93 8.30 5.57 3.11
CA ALA A 93 7.99 6.80 2.41
C ALA A 93 8.20 8.00 3.34
N LYS A 94 9.18 8.83 2.99
CA LYS A 94 9.46 10.10 3.67
C LYS A 94 8.43 11.18 3.33
N ASN A 95 7.86 11.13 2.13
CA ASN A 95 6.89 12.10 1.61
C ASN A 95 6.02 11.50 0.49
N GLU A 96 5.18 12.31 -0.15
CA GLU A 96 4.27 11.87 -1.22
C GLU A 96 5.01 11.33 -2.45
N GLU A 97 6.20 11.86 -2.76
CA GLU A 97 7.05 11.33 -3.84
C GLU A 97 7.53 9.92 -3.48
N GLY A 98 7.97 9.72 -2.24
CA GLY A 98 8.31 8.41 -1.70
C GLY A 98 7.13 7.44 -1.75
N TYR A 99 5.94 7.87 -1.33
CA TYR A 99 4.74 7.05 -1.38
C TYR A 99 4.40 6.61 -2.81
N LYS A 100 4.45 7.52 -3.79
CA LYS A 100 4.28 7.19 -5.21
C LYS A 100 5.34 6.21 -5.69
N ASN A 101 6.58 6.38 -5.26
CA ASN A 101 7.66 5.45 -5.60
C ASN A 101 7.45 4.06 -4.99
N LEU A 102 6.97 3.94 -3.75
CA LEU A 102 6.58 2.64 -3.19
C LEU A 102 5.51 1.94 -4.03
N ILE A 103 4.49 2.69 -4.49
CA ILE A 103 3.45 2.14 -5.39
C ILE A 103 4.08 1.62 -6.69
N GLN A 104 4.98 2.40 -7.31
CA GLN A 104 5.67 1.99 -8.54
C GLN A 104 6.55 0.76 -8.33
N ILE A 105 7.30 0.71 -7.23
CA ILE A 105 8.15 -0.42 -6.84
C ILE A 105 7.29 -1.69 -6.67
N SER A 106 6.24 -1.64 -5.84
CA SER A 106 5.36 -2.80 -5.64
C SER A 106 4.67 -3.25 -6.93
N THR A 107 4.25 -2.30 -7.78
CA THR A 107 3.62 -2.58 -9.07
C THR A 107 4.59 -3.26 -10.04
N ALA A 108 5.79 -2.71 -10.23
CA ALA A 108 6.80 -3.27 -11.12
C ALA A 108 7.27 -4.65 -10.64
N ALA A 109 7.42 -4.82 -9.32
CA ALA A 109 7.78 -6.09 -8.70
C ALA A 109 6.81 -7.23 -9.09
N HIS A 110 5.50 -6.92 -9.11
CA HIS A 110 4.46 -7.89 -9.48
C HIS A 110 4.30 -8.07 -10.99
N LEU A 111 4.29 -6.97 -11.75
CA LEU A 111 3.99 -7.03 -13.19
C LEU A 111 5.19 -7.48 -14.04
N GLN A 112 6.42 -7.23 -13.57
CA GLN A 112 7.63 -7.45 -14.35
C GLN A 112 8.60 -8.40 -13.65
N GLY A 113 8.85 -8.18 -12.36
CA GLY A 113 9.93 -8.86 -11.63
C GLY A 113 9.57 -10.16 -10.93
N TYR A 114 8.34 -10.66 -11.12
CA TYR A 114 7.83 -11.79 -10.35
C TYR A 114 8.54 -13.10 -10.71
N TYR A 115 9.17 -13.71 -9.69
CA TYR A 115 9.74 -15.05 -9.72
C TYR A 115 9.73 -15.63 -8.30
N TYR A 116 8.71 -16.46 -8.00
CA TYR A 116 8.30 -16.93 -6.66
C TYR A 116 7.86 -15.84 -5.68
N LYS A 117 8.54 -14.68 -5.69
CA LYS A 117 8.21 -13.46 -4.97
C LYS A 117 8.21 -12.27 -5.96
N PRO A 118 7.51 -11.16 -5.66
CA PRO A 118 7.54 -9.94 -6.47
C PRO A 118 8.83 -9.16 -6.15
N ARG A 119 9.79 -9.11 -7.09
CA ARG A 119 11.13 -8.55 -6.85
C ARG A 119 11.42 -7.32 -7.71
N VAL A 120 12.25 -6.40 -7.24
CA VAL A 120 12.89 -5.36 -8.06
C VAL A 120 14.41 -5.52 -8.01
N ASP A 121 15.14 -4.80 -8.85
CA ASP A 121 16.60 -4.72 -8.78
C ASP A 121 17.06 -3.31 -8.37
N LYS A 122 18.36 -3.19 -8.07
CA LYS A 122 18.97 -1.93 -7.64
C LYS A 122 18.92 -0.85 -8.70
N ASP A 123 18.89 -1.19 -9.99
CA ASP A 123 18.75 -0.23 -11.09
C ASP A 123 17.35 0.39 -11.15
N PHE A 124 16.32 -0.41 -10.87
CA PHE A 124 14.97 0.11 -10.69
C PHE A 124 14.90 1.00 -9.46
N LEU A 125 15.48 0.58 -8.33
CA LEU A 125 15.51 1.41 -7.12
C LEU A 125 16.19 2.76 -7.33
N ARG A 126 17.33 2.82 -8.05
CA ARG A 126 18.00 4.09 -8.41
C ARG A 126 17.07 5.10 -9.07
N LYS A 127 16.13 4.63 -9.90
CA LYS A 127 15.18 5.48 -10.64
C LYS A 127 13.99 5.91 -9.77
N HIS A 128 13.73 5.19 -8.68
CA HIS A 128 12.55 5.32 -7.82
C HIS A 128 12.91 5.50 -6.33
N SER A 129 14.11 6.01 -6.00
CA SER A 129 14.59 6.14 -4.62
C SER A 129 14.23 7.48 -3.96
N LYS A 130 13.87 8.49 -4.74
CA LYS A 130 13.55 9.83 -4.21
C LYS A 130 12.39 9.77 -3.22
N GLY A 131 12.53 10.48 -2.11
CA GLY A 131 11.54 10.49 -1.04
C GLY A 131 11.48 9.20 -0.22
N LEU A 132 12.42 8.25 -0.38
CA LEU A 132 12.47 7.03 0.42
C LEU A 132 13.58 7.07 1.47
N ILE A 133 13.34 6.39 2.58
CA ILE A 133 14.34 5.93 3.55
C ILE A 133 14.41 4.41 3.44
N ALA A 134 15.61 3.83 3.47
CA ALA A 134 15.81 2.40 3.38
C ALA A 134 16.56 1.85 4.59
N LEU A 135 16.16 0.67 5.06
CA LEU A 135 16.81 -0.06 6.13
C LEU A 135 17.35 -1.37 5.58
N SER A 136 18.51 -1.83 6.06
CA SER A 136 19.18 -3.03 5.52
C SER A 136 18.43 -4.35 5.74
N SER A 137 17.28 -4.33 6.44
CA SER A 137 16.40 -5.47 6.72
C SER A 137 17.04 -6.52 7.65
N CYS A 138 16.31 -7.63 7.84
CA CYS A 138 16.61 -8.77 8.68
C CYS A 138 17.77 -9.62 8.13
N LEU A 139 17.96 -10.82 8.65
CA LEU A 139 19.01 -11.75 8.19
C LEU A 139 18.91 -12.15 6.70
N ARG A 140 17.79 -11.85 6.04
CA ARG A 140 17.61 -12.02 4.59
C ARG A 140 18.01 -10.78 3.77
N GLY A 141 18.43 -9.69 4.41
CA GLY A 141 18.96 -8.51 3.75
C GLY A 141 20.30 -8.77 3.06
N GLU A 142 20.57 -8.07 1.95
CA GLU A 142 21.78 -8.30 1.14
C GLU A 142 23.08 -8.02 1.93
N VAL A 143 23.07 -6.96 2.75
CA VAL A 143 24.21 -6.58 3.60
C VAL A 143 24.42 -7.59 4.75
N PRO A 144 23.41 -7.93 5.59
CA PRO A 144 23.53 -9.01 6.57
C PRO A 144 24.02 -10.34 5.98
N VAL A 145 23.48 -10.76 4.83
CA VAL A 145 23.91 -12.00 4.16
C VAL A 145 25.39 -11.95 3.76
N ALA A 146 25.87 -10.83 3.20
CA ALA A 146 27.28 -10.67 2.87
C ALA A 146 28.17 -10.72 4.12
N LEU A 147 27.76 -10.04 5.19
CA LEU A 147 28.46 -10.05 6.47
C LEU A 147 28.54 -11.46 7.05
N LEU A 148 27.42 -12.19 7.18
CA LEU A 148 27.39 -13.56 7.73
C LEU A 148 28.21 -14.54 6.89
N SER A 149 28.29 -14.32 5.57
CA SER A 149 29.11 -15.12 4.65
C SER A 149 30.61 -14.76 4.69
N ASN A 150 31.05 -13.94 5.65
CA ASN A 150 32.43 -13.43 5.77
C ASN A 150 32.92 -12.63 4.54
N ARG A 151 32.01 -12.08 3.72
CA ARG A 151 32.34 -11.25 2.55
C ARG A 151 32.36 -9.77 2.93
N ILE A 152 33.33 -9.39 3.75
CA ILE A 152 33.37 -8.07 4.41
C ILE A 152 33.53 -6.92 3.40
N GLU A 153 34.39 -7.05 2.39
CA GLU A 153 34.55 -6.00 1.37
C GLU A 153 33.27 -5.84 0.54
N GLN A 154 32.62 -6.94 0.16
CA GLN A 154 31.33 -6.89 -0.53
C GLN A 154 30.27 -6.20 0.32
N ALA A 155 30.21 -6.48 1.63
CA ALA A 155 29.26 -5.81 2.52
C ALA A 155 29.49 -4.28 2.56
N LYS A 156 30.74 -3.83 2.56
CA LYS A 156 31.07 -2.39 2.47
C LYS A 156 30.58 -1.79 1.16
N GLU A 157 30.89 -2.44 0.03
CA GLU A 157 30.47 -1.99 -1.31
C GLU A 157 28.95 -1.87 -1.39
N LEU A 158 28.21 -2.89 -0.92
CA LEU A 158 26.76 -2.91 -0.88
C LEU A 158 26.19 -1.78 0.00
N THR A 159 26.75 -1.57 1.19
CA THR A 159 26.32 -0.49 2.09
C THR A 159 26.50 0.89 1.45
N LEU A 160 27.63 1.12 0.77
CA LEU A 160 27.88 2.37 0.06
C LEU A 160 27.00 2.51 -1.18
N GLU A 161 26.74 1.42 -1.91
CA GLU A 161 25.82 1.40 -3.05
C GLU A 161 24.40 1.78 -2.62
N TYR A 162 23.88 1.20 -1.53
CA TYR A 162 22.57 1.58 -1.00
C TYR A 162 22.53 3.03 -0.50
N GLN A 163 23.61 3.51 0.15
CA GLN A 163 23.69 4.92 0.52
C GLN A 163 23.68 5.83 -0.71
N ASP A 164 24.35 5.47 -1.81
CA ASP A 164 24.31 6.23 -3.07
C ASP A 164 22.90 6.25 -3.67
N ILE A 165 22.21 5.11 -3.68
CA ILE A 165 20.83 4.98 -4.19
C ILE A 165 19.86 5.90 -3.44
N PHE A 166 19.86 5.86 -2.10
CA PHE A 166 18.88 6.58 -1.28
C PHE A 166 19.37 7.97 -0.83
N GLY A 167 20.66 8.24 -0.93
CA GLY A 167 21.32 9.45 -0.47
C GLY A 167 21.77 9.37 1.01
N LYS A 168 22.81 10.15 1.34
CA LYS A 168 23.36 10.23 2.70
C LYS A 168 22.27 10.60 3.71
N GLY A 169 22.16 9.82 4.79
CA GLY A 169 21.16 9.99 5.84
C GLY A 169 19.80 9.34 5.57
N ASN A 170 19.59 8.72 4.39
CA ASN A 170 18.37 7.98 4.07
C ASN A 170 18.60 6.46 3.94
N PHE A 171 19.80 5.95 4.24
CA PHE A 171 20.06 4.52 4.35
C PHE A 171 20.61 4.18 5.73
N TYR A 172 20.00 3.20 6.40
CA TYR A 172 20.32 2.78 7.76
C TYR A 172 20.70 1.30 7.78
N LEU A 173 21.71 0.96 8.58
CA LEU A 173 21.97 -0.43 8.95
C LEU A 173 21.04 -0.81 10.10
N GLU A 174 20.20 -1.81 9.85
CA GLU A 174 19.13 -2.24 10.72
C GLU A 174 19.61 -3.29 11.71
N LEU A 175 19.38 -3.06 13.00
CA LEU A 175 19.69 -3.98 14.09
C LEU A 175 18.39 -4.54 14.67
N GLN A 176 18.32 -5.85 14.87
CA GLN A 176 17.13 -6.52 15.41
C GLN A 176 17.44 -7.25 16.72
N ASP A 177 16.51 -7.21 17.67
CA ASP A 177 16.65 -7.83 18.99
C ASP A 177 16.17 -9.29 19.00
N HIS A 178 16.96 -10.19 18.42
CA HIS A 178 16.72 -11.64 18.51
C HIS A 178 17.92 -12.33 19.20
N PRO A 179 18.06 -12.19 20.54
CA PRO A 179 19.22 -12.67 21.28
C PRO A 179 19.37 -14.19 21.31
N ASN A 180 18.32 -14.95 21.04
CA ASN A 180 18.36 -16.42 20.99
C ASN A 180 18.85 -16.92 19.62
N MET A 181 19.02 -16.03 18.63
CA MET A 181 19.56 -16.35 17.31
C MET A 181 21.06 -15.96 17.20
N PRO A 182 21.98 -16.93 17.12
CA PRO A 182 23.42 -16.64 17.02
C PRO A 182 23.79 -15.79 15.79
N ASP A 183 23.14 -16.05 14.66
CA ASP A 183 23.36 -15.29 13.43
C ASP A 183 22.91 -13.84 13.58
N GLN A 184 21.83 -13.57 14.33
CA GLN A 184 21.40 -12.18 14.61
C GLN A 184 22.44 -11.43 15.45
N LYS A 185 22.95 -12.05 16.51
CA LYS A 185 24.00 -11.46 17.34
C LYS A 185 25.24 -11.12 16.51
N LEU A 186 25.68 -12.06 15.66
CA LEU A 186 26.83 -11.86 14.79
C LEU A 186 26.59 -10.77 13.74
N ALA A 187 25.40 -10.75 13.12
CA ALA A 187 25.01 -9.72 12.17
C ALA A 187 25.01 -8.34 12.83
N ASN A 188 24.37 -8.17 13.99
CA ASN A 188 24.33 -6.91 14.74
C ASN A 188 25.74 -6.40 15.06
N GLN A 189 26.61 -7.26 15.61
CA GLN A 189 27.98 -6.89 15.92
C GLN A 189 28.72 -6.37 14.67
N ARG A 190 28.64 -7.11 13.56
CA ARG A 190 29.33 -6.74 12.31
C ARG A 190 28.74 -5.48 11.67
N MET A 191 27.43 -5.27 11.76
CA MET A 191 26.78 -4.06 11.28
C MET A 191 27.17 -2.84 12.11
N ILE A 192 27.30 -2.96 13.44
CA ILE A 192 27.81 -1.87 14.30
C ILE A 192 29.24 -1.50 13.93
N GLU A 193 30.11 -2.49 13.72
CA GLU A 193 31.50 -2.25 13.26
C GLU A 193 31.55 -1.58 11.88
N LEU A 194 30.69 -2.02 10.96
CA LEU A 194 30.59 -1.49 9.60
C LEU A 194 30.07 -0.04 9.60
N ALA A 195 29.02 0.23 10.38
CA ALA A 195 28.42 1.54 10.57
C ALA A 195 29.45 2.57 11.03
N LYS A 196 30.25 2.23 12.05
CA LYS A 196 31.33 3.08 12.56
C LYS A 196 32.41 3.36 11.52
N LYS A 197 32.77 2.35 10.70
CA LYS A 197 33.81 2.50 9.66
C LYS A 197 33.35 3.36 8.49
N LEU A 198 32.07 3.32 8.14
CA LEU A 198 31.54 3.96 6.94
C LEU A 198 30.71 5.23 7.22
N ASP A 199 30.55 5.63 8.49
CA ASP A 199 29.68 6.75 8.89
C ASP A 199 28.22 6.55 8.39
N ILE A 200 27.69 5.35 8.63
CA ILE A 200 26.32 4.95 8.26
C ILE A 200 25.48 4.88 9.53
N PRO A 201 24.28 5.51 9.57
CA PRO A 201 23.45 5.47 10.76
C PRO A 201 22.89 4.08 11.02
N LEU A 202 22.72 3.74 12.30
CA LEU A 202 22.08 2.52 12.77
C LEU A 202 20.59 2.77 13.05
N VAL A 203 19.75 1.75 12.98
CA VAL A 203 18.36 1.82 13.46
C VAL A 203 17.96 0.52 14.13
N ALA A 204 17.23 0.60 15.25
CA ALA A 204 16.71 -0.56 15.95
C ALA A 204 15.29 -0.91 15.48
N THR A 205 15.02 -2.20 15.25
CA THR A 205 13.70 -2.74 14.90
C THR A 205 13.52 -4.13 15.53
N ASN A 206 12.37 -4.79 15.33
CA ASN A 206 12.12 -6.13 15.86
C ASN A 206 11.41 -7.08 14.89
N ASP A 207 11.27 -6.70 13.61
CA ASP A 207 10.66 -7.52 12.56
C ASP A 207 9.34 -8.19 13.03
N VAL A 208 8.37 -7.37 13.44
CA VAL A 208 7.22 -7.85 14.22
C VAL A 208 6.25 -8.63 13.33
N HIS A 209 5.90 -9.85 13.71
CA HIS A 209 4.96 -10.73 12.98
C HIS A 209 3.68 -11.06 13.76
N TYR A 210 3.69 -10.85 15.08
CA TYR A 210 2.56 -11.11 15.98
C TYR A 210 2.55 -10.12 17.16
N ILE A 211 1.44 -10.00 17.91
CA ILE A 211 1.33 -8.94 18.94
C ILE A 211 2.01 -9.35 20.24
N ASN A 212 1.65 -10.51 20.79
CA ASN A 212 2.15 -10.97 22.08
C ASN A 212 3.09 -12.16 21.86
N SER A 213 4.09 -12.34 22.74
CA SER A 213 4.96 -13.52 22.69
C SER A 213 4.17 -14.85 22.75
N SER A 214 3.00 -14.85 23.39
CA SER A 214 2.09 -16.01 23.44
C SER A 214 1.48 -16.40 22.08
N ASP A 215 1.51 -15.50 21.10
CA ASP A 215 0.96 -15.73 19.76
C ASP A 215 1.95 -16.50 18.85
N GLN A 216 3.17 -16.78 19.33
CA GLN A 216 4.22 -17.47 18.58
C GLN A 216 3.76 -18.83 18.04
N GLU A 217 3.02 -19.62 18.83
CA GLU A 217 2.51 -20.93 18.38
C GLU A 217 1.49 -20.79 17.24
N ALA A 218 0.60 -19.79 17.33
CA ALA A 218 -0.38 -19.52 16.28
C ALA A 218 0.30 -19.06 14.98
N HIS A 219 1.31 -18.19 15.10
CA HIS A 219 2.14 -17.76 13.98
C HIS A 219 2.90 -18.94 13.35
N GLU A 220 3.43 -19.84 14.16
CA GLU A 220 4.11 -21.02 13.66
C GLU A 220 3.19 -21.97 12.86
N ILE A 221 1.95 -22.13 13.30
CA ILE A 221 0.93 -22.87 12.54
C ILE A 221 0.63 -22.18 11.21
N LEU A 222 0.59 -20.84 11.17
CA LEU A 222 0.44 -20.08 9.93
C LEU A 222 1.58 -20.37 8.94
N LEU A 223 2.84 -20.43 9.40
CA LEU A 223 3.98 -20.82 8.56
C LEU A 223 3.88 -22.27 8.06
N CYS A 224 3.29 -23.18 8.85
CA CYS A 224 3.01 -24.54 8.39
C CYS A 224 2.00 -24.56 7.24
N VAL A 225 0.94 -23.74 7.32
CA VAL A 225 -0.03 -23.56 6.24
C VAL A 225 0.62 -22.96 4.99
N GLN A 226 1.48 -21.95 5.17
CA GLN A 226 2.21 -21.31 4.07
C GLN A 226 3.09 -22.30 3.29
N THR A 227 3.80 -23.15 4.02
CA THR A 227 4.81 -24.04 3.44
C THR A 227 4.25 -25.42 3.07
N GLY A 228 3.04 -25.76 3.50
CA GLY A 228 2.46 -27.09 3.34
C GLY A 228 3.25 -28.18 4.10
N ARG A 229 3.88 -27.80 5.22
CA ARG A 229 4.73 -28.68 6.04
C ARG A 229 4.08 -28.98 7.39
N ALA A 230 4.40 -30.13 7.97
CA ALA A 230 3.86 -30.52 9.28
C ALA A 230 4.54 -29.73 10.42
N TYR A 231 3.82 -29.52 11.52
CA TYR A 231 4.30 -28.71 12.66
C TYR A 231 5.57 -29.26 13.31
N ASP A 232 5.71 -30.58 13.30
CA ASP A 232 6.80 -31.39 13.87
C ASP A 232 7.89 -31.74 12.85
N GLU A 233 7.74 -31.39 11.56
CA GLU A 233 8.74 -31.66 10.54
C GLU A 233 10.03 -30.85 10.79
N GLU A 234 11.16 -31.56 10.84
CA GLU A 234 12.48 -30.95 10.92
C GLU A 234 12.86 -30.26 9.60
N ASN A 235 13.54 -29.11 9.67
CA ASN A 235 14.02 -28.30 8.52
C ASN A 235 12.96 -27.56 7.68
N ARG A 236 11.76 -27.31 8.22
CA ARG A 236 10.84 -26.34 7.61
C ARG A 236 11.21 -24.89 7.96
N LEU A 237 10.61 -23.94 7.26
CA LEU A 237 10.63 -22.54 7.70
C LEU A 237 9.97 -22.44 9.08
N SER A 238 10.69 -21.85 10.03
CA SER A 238 10.27 -21.69 11.42
C SER A 238 10.85 -20.41 11.97
N MET A 239 10.06 -19.72 12.79
CA MET A 239 10.49 -18.52 13.53
C MET A 239 10.47 -18.76 15.04
N ARG A 240 10.46 -20.03 15.48
CA ARG A 240 10.58 -20.40 16.91
C ARG A 240 11.93 -20.03 17.54
N GLY A 241 12.91 -19.64 16.73
CA GLY A 241 14.24 -19.29 17.19
C GLY A 241 14.27 -18.09 18.14
N ASP A 242 13.26 -17.21 18.09
CA ASP A 242 13.12 -16.09 19.01
C ASP A 242 11.70 -15.51 19.04
N ASP A 243 11.54 -14.41 19.79
CA ASP A 243 10.30 -13.65 19.89
C ASP A 243 10.21 -12.47 18.89
N PHE A 244 9.32 -12.62 17.90
CA PHE A 244 8.95 -11.63 16.88
C PHE A 244 7.65 -10.88 17.25
N SER A 245 7.37 -10.75 18.55
CA SER A 245 6.23 -10.00 19.06
C SER A 245 6.41 -8.48 19.00
N PHE A 246 5.32 -7.75 19.22
CA PHE A 246 5.33 -6.29 19.35
C PHE A 246 5.91 -5.88 20.71
N LYS A 247 7.24 -5.78 20.81
CA LYS A 247 7.94 -5.45 22.05
C LYS A 247 7.68 -4.02 22.53
N SER A 248 7.72 -3.83 23.85
CA SER A 248 7.56 -2.51 24.49
C SER A 248 8.78 -1.62 24.27
N PRO A 249 8.63 -0.28 24.35
CA PRO A 249 9.75 0.66 24.28
C PRO A 249 10.85 0.35 25.31
N GLU A 250 10.49 0.02 26.55
CA GLU A 250 11.45 -0.26 27.62
C GLU A 250 12.31 -1.48 27.30
N THR A 251 11.68 -2.51 26.71
CA THR A 251 12.36 -3.74 26.29
C THR A 251 13.37 -3.42 25.19
N MET A 252 12.95 -2.67 24.17
CA MET A 252 13.82 -2.28 23.05
C MET A 252 14.96 -1.37 23.48
N VAL A 253 14.69 -0.35 24.31
CA VAL A 253 15.70 0.55 24.88
C VAL A 253 16.75 -0.23 25.68
N LYS A 254 16.32 -1.20 26.48
CA LYS A 254 17.23 -2.04 27.25
C LYS A 254 18.09 -2.93 26.34
N ALA A 255 17.48 -3.54 25.32
CA ALA A 255 18.16 -4.42 24.38
C ALA A 255 19.27 -3.70 23.60
N PHE A 256 19.08 -2.42 23.28
CA PHE A 256 20.02 -1.60 22.51
C PHE A 256 20.76 -0.57 23.38
N SER A 257 20.95 -0.85 24.67
CA SER A 257 21.62 0.07 25.60
C SER A 257 23.08 0.37 25.26
N ASP A 258 23.76 -0.52 24.52
CA ASP A 258 25.12 -0.32 24.03
C ASP A 258 25.19 0.58 22.76
N VAL A 259 24.07 0.81 22.09
CA VAL A 259 23.93 1.60 20.85
C VAL A 259 22.65 2.45 20.88
N PRO A 260 22.51 3.36 21.86
CA PRO A 260 21.28 4.15 22.05
C PRO A 260 20.91 4.98 20.81
N GLU A 261 21.88 5.33 19.96
CA GLU A 261 21.62 6.04 18.71
C GLU A 261 20.71 5.27 17.74
N ALA A 262 20.70 3.93 17.80
CA ALA A 262 19.83 3.10 16.98
C ALA A 262 18.36 3.26 17.38
N ILE A 263 18.09 3.46 18.66
CA ILE A 263 16.76 3.75 19.21
C ILE A 263 16.35 5.18 18.85
N ASP A 264 17.22 6.16 19.08
CA ASP A 264 16.96 7.57 18.76
C ASP A 264 16.63 7.76 17.27
N ASN A 265 17.31 7.01 16.39
CA ASN A 265 17.07 7.08 14.96
C ASN A 265 15.67 6.58 14.55
N THR A 266 14.99 5.75 15.36
CA THR A 266 13.59 5.40 15.11
C THR A 266 12.67 6.62 15.18
N LEU A 267 12.93 7.51 16.14
CA LEU A 267 12.17 8.74 16.33
C LEU A 267 12.48 9.74 15.22
N LYS A 268 13.77 9.88 14.85
CA LYS A 268 14.19 10.76 13.74
C LYS A 268 13.58 10.34 12.41
N ILE A 269 13.52 9.04 12.12
CA ILE A 269 12.87 8.52 10.91
C ILE A 269 11.37 8.83 10.95
N ALA A 270 10.70 8.57 12.08
CA ALA A 270 9.28 8.87 12.24
C ALA A 270 8.96 10.37 12.10
N GLU A 271 9.84 11.25 12.59
CA GLU A 271 9.73 12.69 12.41
C GLU A 271 9.89 13.08 10.95
N ALA A 272 10.88 12.50 10.25
CA ALA A 272 11.17 12.79 8.85
C ALA A 272 10.08 12.34 7.88
N CYS A 273 9.34 11.27 8.20
CA CYS A 273 8.31 10.72 7.32
C CYS A 273 6.99 11.49 7.44
N GLU A 274 6.58 12.26 6.45
CA GLU A 274 5.30 12.97 6.42
C GLU A 274 4.59 12.70 5.09
N VAL A 275 3.55 11.86 5.11
CA VAL A 275 2.79 11.49 3.90
C VAL A 275 1.33 11.87 4.09
N GLU A 276 0.82 12.73 3.21
CA GLU A 276 -0.62 13.00 3.12
C GLU A 276 -1.25 12.23 1.95
N ILE A 277 -2.21 11.36 2.28
CA ILE A 277 -3.03 10.67 1.28
C ILE A 277 -4.38 11.39 1.17
N PRO A 278 -4.70 12.02 0.01
CA PRO A 278 -6.00 12.62 -0.19
C PRO A 278 -7.08 11.53 -0.28
N LEU A 279 -8.06 11.58 0.63
CA LEU A 279 -9.16 10.63 0.70
C LEU A 279 -10.49 11.32 0.38
N GLY A 280 -11.44 10.56 -0.18
CA GLY A 280 -12.78 11.06 -0.48
C GLY A 280 -12.88 11.98 -1.69
N GLN A 281 -11.78 12.18 -2.43
CA GLN A 281 -11.77 12.93 -3.69
C GLN A 281 -12.08 12.00 -4.86
N PHE A 282 -12.96 12.43 -5.77
CA PHE A 282 -13.23 11.71 -7.01
C PHE A 282 -12.14 12.01 -8.03
N ILE A 283 -11.49 10.96 -8.54
CA ILE A 283 -10.56 11.05 -9.68
C ILE A 283 -11.29 10.44 -10.88
N LEU A 284 -11.98 11.29 -11.65
CA LEU A 284 -12.68 10.86 -12.86
C LEU A 284 -11.75 10.96 -14.06
N PRO A 285 -11.76 9.96 -14.97
CA PRO A 285 -11.14 10.11 -16.28
C PRO A 285 -11.77 11.27 -17.05
N ARG A 286 -10.98 11.96 -17.87
CA ARG A 286 -11.50 12.96 -18.82
C ARG A 286 -12.19 12.25 -19.96
N TYR A 287 -13.35 12.74 -20.39
CA TYR A 287 -14.02 12.21 -21.58
C TYR A 287 -13.61 13.04 -22.80
N GLU A 288 -12.83 12.45 -23.71
CA GLU A 288 -12.26 13.18 -24.85
C GLU A 288 -13.33 13.51 -25.89
N LEU A 289 -13.71 14.80 -25.95
CA LEU A 289 -14.60 15.33 -26.98
C LEU A 289 -13.79 15.98 -28.12
N LYS A 290 -14.22 15.74 -29.35
CA LYS A 290 -13.64 16.40 -30.53
C LYS A 290 -13.76 17.92 -30.39
N ASN A 291 -12.70 18.65 -30.73
CA ASN A 291 -12.62 20.12 -30.71
C ASN A 291 -12.78 20.77 -29.32
N GLY A 292 -12.63 20.03 -28.22
CA GLY A 292 -12.69 20.61 -26.86
C GLY A 292 -14.08 21.10 -26.46
N GLN A 293 -15.14 20.44 -26.96
CA GLN A 293 -16.51 20.74 -26.55
C GLN A 293 -16.71 20.56 -25.05
N ASP A 294 -17.63 21.33 -24.46
CA ASP A 294 -18.00 21.22 -23.04
C ASP A 294 -18.78 19.92 -22.78
N GLU A 295 -18.35 19.17 -21.75
CA GLU A 295 -18.93 17.87 -21.40
C GLU A 295 -20.40 17.99 -20.96
N ASN A 296 -20.80 19.09 -20.31
CA ASN A 296 -22.18 19.27 -19.88
C ASN A 296 -23.10 19.56 -21.08
N GLU A 297 -22.63 20.36 -22.03
CA GLU A 297 -23.39 20.62 -23.26
C GLU A 297 -23.49 19.36 -24.13
N HIS A 298 -22.42 18.57 -24.22
CA HIS A 298 -22.45 17.30 -24.93
C HIS A 298 -23.42 16.31 -24.27
N LEU A 299 -23.38 16.17 -22.95
CA LEU A 299 -24.32 15.35 -22.18
C LEU A 299 -25.77 15.77 -22.46
N ARG A 300 -26.05 17.08 -22.39
CA ARG A 300 -27.37 17.65 -22.70
C ARG A 300 -27.83 17.32 -24.11
N GLN A 301 -26.93 17.39 -25.09
CA GLN A 301 -27.25 17.04 -26.48
C GLN A 301 -27.64 15.56 -26.62
N LEU A 302 -26.89 14.65 -25.98
CA LEU A 302 -27.22 13.22 -25.97
C LEU A 302 -28.55 12.93 -25.27
N CYS A 303 -28.89 13.67 -24.21
CA CYS A 303 -30.19 13.57 -23.57
C CYS A 303 -31.33 14.02 -24.48
N LYS A 304 -31.15 15.10 -25.26
CA LYS A 304 -32.15 15.56 -26.25
C LYS A 304 -32.41 14.49 -27.31
N GLU A 305 -31.36 13.84 -27.82
CA GLU A 305 -31.48 12.73 -28.75
C GLU A 305 -32.17 11.52 -28.12
N GLY A 306 -31.80 11.18 -26.88
CA GLY A 306 -32.45 10.12 -26.11
C GLY A 306 -33.94 10.38 -25.89
N LEU A 307 -34.31 11.62 -25.64
CA LEU A 307 -35.69 12.06 -25.40
C LEU A 307 -36.53 11.91 -26.68
N ALA A 308 -35.99 12.32 -27.83
CA ALA A 308 -36.63 12.06 -29.12
C ALA A 308 -36.82 10.55 -29.38
N ARG A 309 -35.83 9.71 -29.06
CA ARG A 309 -35.92 8.25 -29.23
C ARG A 309 -36.90 7.55 -28.30
N ARG A 310 -36.95 7.95 -27.02
CA ARG A 310 -37.71 7.26 -25.96
C ARG A 310 -39.15 7.78 -25.83
N PHE A 311 -39.39 9.06 -26.10
CA PHE A 311 -40.68 9.72 -25.89
C PHE A 311 -41.30 10.32 -27.16
N GLY A 312 -40.52 10.58 -28.22
CA GLY A 312 -40.99 11.30 -29.41
C GLY A 312 -41.22 12.78 -29.12
N SER A 313 -42.32 13.10 -28.43
CA SER A 313 -42.63 14.44 -27.89
C SER A 313 -42.69 14.40 -26.36
N ALA A 314 -41.88 15.20 -25.68
CA ALA A 314 -41.88 15.25 -24.21
C ALA A 314 -42.89 16.27 -23.67
N SER A 315 -43.57 15.90 -22.58
CA SER A 315 -44.39 16.83 -21.81
C SER A 315 -43.52 17.83 -21.05
N SER A 316 -44.15 18.90 -20.56
CA SER A 316 -43.50 19.91 -19.71
C SER A 316 -42.85 19.29 -18.47
N GLU A 317 -43.48 18.27 -17.89
CA GLU A 317 -42.99 17.56 -16.70
C GLU A 317 -41.70 16.77 -16.97
N VAL A 318 -41.63 16.07 -18.11
CA VAL A 318 -40.42 15.33 -18.52
C VAL A 318 -39.26 16.29 -18.75
N LEU A 319 -39.51 17.43 -19.42
CA LEU A 319 -38.50 18.44 -19.67
C LEU A 319 -38.02 19.10 -18.38
N GLN A 320 -38.93 19.42 -17.46
CA GLN A 320 -38.58 19.96 -16.15
C GLN A 320 -37.68 18.99 -15.38
N ARG A 321 -38.08 17.71 -15.30
CA ARG A 321 -37.26 16.68 -14.64
C ARG A 321 -35.87 16.57 -15.27
N LEU A 322 -35.76 16.60 -16.59
CA LEU A 322 -34.48 16.52 -17.29
C LEU A 322 -33.57 17.72 -16.93
N GLU A 323 -34.11 18.93 -16.91
CA GLU A 323 -33.33 20.13 -16.56
C GLU A 323 -32.87 20.12 -15.10
N GLU A 324 -33.73 19.68 -14.18
CA GLU A 324 -33.39 19.51 -12.77
C GLU A 324 -32.22 18.53 -12.61
N GLU A 325 -32.30 17.34 -13.22
CA GLU A 325 -31.23 16.35 -13.16
C GLU A 325 -29.92 16.86 -13.77
N LEU A 326 -29.97 17.48 -14.96
CA LEU A 326 -28.78 18.03 -15.63
C LEU A 326 -28.12 19.14 -14.81
N SER A 327 -28.91 19.99 -14.12
CA SER A 327 -28.37 21.02 -13.22
C SER A 327 -27.59 20.39 -12.06
N VAL A 328 -28.16 19.37 -11.41
CA VAL A 328 -27.50 18.67 -10.30
C VAL A 328 -26.24 17.95 -10.76
N ILE A 329 -26.28 17.29 -11.92
CA ILE A 329 -25.10 16.58 -12.49
C ILE A 329 -23.98 17.58 -12.80
N LYS A 330 -24.32 18.75 -13.34
CA LYS A 330 -23.36 19.81 -13.63
C LYS A 330 -22.74 20.39 -12.35
N GLU A 331 -23.57 20.70 -11.35
CA GLU A 331 -23.12 21.20 -10.04
C GLU A 331 -22.19 20.19 -9.35
N ALA A 332 -22.47 18.88 -9.47
CA ALA A 332 -21.65 17.81 -8.92
C ALA A 332 -20.37 17.51 -9.73
N GLY A 333 -20.22 18.08 -10.94
CA GLY A 333 -19.09 17.80 -11.83
C GLY A 333 -19.09 16.36 -12.39
N PHE A 334 -20.26 15.73 -12.49
CA PHE A 334 -20.38 14.32 -12.89
C PHE A 334 -20.71 14.09 -14.37
N ALA A 335 -20.72 15.13 -15.21
CA ALA A 335 -20.90 14.95 -16.65
C ALA A 335 -19.92 13.92 -17.27
N PRO A 336 -18.59 13.94 -17.00
CA PRO A 336 -17.68 12.91 -17.52
C PRO A 336 -18.10 11.49 -17.13
N TYR A 337 -18.59 11.29 -15.89
CA TYR A 337 -19.05 9.98 -15.43
C TYR A 337 -20.21 9.45 -16.28
N PHE A 338 -21.24 10.27 -16.53
CA PHE A 338 -22.36 9.84 -17.37
C PHE A 338 -21.93 9.58 -18.82
N LEU A 339 -21.05 10.41 -19.38
CA LEU A 339 -20.55 10.23 -20.73
C LEU A 339 -19.76 8.92 -20.89
N ILE A 340 -18.86 8.62 -19.96
CA ILE A 340 -18.11 7.36 -19.94
C ILE A 340 -19.07 6.17 -19.82
N VAL A 341 -20.02 6.23 -18.90
CA VAL A 341 -20.96 5.12 -18.65
C VAL A 341 -21.87 4.86 -19.83
N GLN A 342 -22.41 5.93 -20.43
CA GLN A 342 -23.18 5.82 -21.64
C GLN A 342 -22.39 5.21 -22.79
N ASP A 343 -21.13 5.62 -22.98
CA ASP A 343 -20.31 5.19 -24.11
C ASP A 343 -20.10 3.67 -24.10
N PHE A 344 -19.66 3.10 -22.96
CA PHE A 344 -19.50 1.64 -22.89
C PHE A 344 -20.84 0.89 -22.92
N CYS A 345 -21.93 1.47 -22.40
CA CYS A 345 -23.27 0.87 -22.52
C CYS A 345 -23.76 0.82 -23.97
N ARG A 346 -23.53 1.90 -24.73
CA ARG A 346 -23.84 1.97 -26.17
C ARG A 346 -22.99 0.97 -26.94
N TRP A 347 -21.67 0.99 -26.73
CA TRP A 347 -20.74 0.09 -27.40
C TRP A 347 -21.11 -1.38 -27.17
N ALA A 348 -21.41 -1.77 -25.93
CA ALA A 348 -21.83 -3.13 -25.61
C ALA A 348 -23.07 -3.56 -26.42
N LYS A 349 -24.08 -2.68 -26.51
CA LYS A 349 -25.29 -2.94 -27.30
C LYS A 349 -25.00 -3.09 -28.80
N GLU A 350 -24.12 -2.25 -29.35
CA GLU A 350 -23.70 -2.31 -30.76
C GLU A 350 -22.94 -3.59 -31.09
N GLN A 351 -22.19 -4.14 -30.12
CA GLN A 351 -21.51 -5.42 -30.25
C GLN A 351 -22.41 -6.64 -29.95
N GLY A 352 -23.71 -6.44 -29.69
CA GLY A 352 -24.64 -7.51 -29.34
C GLY A 352 -24.41 -8.11 -27.94
N ILE A 353 -23.67 -7.42 -27.07
CA ILE A 353 -23.46 -7.82 -25.68
C ILE A 353 -24.68 -7.40 -24.86
N ALA A 354 -25.39 -8.39 -24.30
CA ALA A 354 -26.57 -8.15 -23.49
C ALA A 354 -26.20 -7.39 -22.20
N LYS A 355 -26.97 -6.35 -21.88
CA LYS A 355 -26.93 -5.64 -20.59
C LYS A 355 -28.27 -5.80 -19.87
N GLY A 356 -28.23 -5.86 -18.54
CA GLY A 356 -29.44 -5.79 -17.73
C GLY A 356 -30.11 -4.40 -17.80
N PRO A 357 -31.36 -4.26 -17.31
CA PRO A 357 -32.13 -3.02 -17.41
C PRO A 357 -31.61 -1.86 -16.51
N GLY A 358 -30.53 -2.07 -15.78
CA GLY A 358 -30.03 -1.16 -14.73
C GLY A 358 -30.33 -1.70 -13.33
N ARG A 359 -29.46 -1.41 -12.36
CA ARG A 359 -29.60 -1.81 -10.95
C ARG A 359 -29.20 -0.68 -10.02
N GLY A 360 -29.68 -0.74 -8.77
CA GLY A 360 -29.40 0.29 -7.77
C GLY A 360 -30.12 1.61 -8.03
N SER A 361 -29.66 2.69 -7.41
CA SER A 361 -30.33 3.99 -7.45
C SER A 361 -30.29 4.65 -8.83
N ALA A 362 -29.36 4.29 -9.71
CA ALA A 362 -29.25 4.85 -11.06
C ALA A 362 -30.54 4.72 -11.90
N ALA A 363 -31.41 3.74 -11.60
CA ALA A 363 -32.71 3.58 -12.25
C ALA A 363 -33.68 4.74 -11.97
N GLY A 364 -33.45 5.55 -10.93
CA GLY A 364 -34.23 6.75 -10.62
C GLY A 364 -33.88 7.99 -11.44
N SER A 365 -32.87 7.91 -12.32
CA SER A 365 -32.45 9.04 -13.16
C SER A 365 -33.04 8.95 -14.56
N LEU A 366 -33.75 10.01 -14.96
CA LEU A 366 -34.23 10.21 -16.32
C LEU A 366 -33.04 10.35 -17.27
N VAL A 367 -31.98 11.06 -16.86
CA VAL A 367 -30.74 11.15 -17.66
C VAL A 367 -30.20 9.75 -17.97
N SER A 368 -30.04 8.88 -16.96
CA SER A 368 -29.60 7.49 -17.18
C SER A 368 -30.47 6.71 -18.17
N TYR A 369 -31.80 6.89 -18.12
CA TYR A 369 -32.74 6.22 -19.02
C TYR A 369 -32.62 6.72 -20.48
N LEU A 370 -32.50 8.04 -20.65
CA LEU A 370 -32.37 8.68 -21.96
C LEU A 370 -31.04 8.32 -22.65
N LEU A 371 -29.97 8.23 -21.87
CA LEU A 371 -28.65 7.82 -22.37
C LEU A 371 -28.54 6.31 -22.63
N GLY A 372 -29.56 5.53 -22.23
CA GLY A 372 -29.55 4.08 -22.37
C GLY A 372 -28.64 3.37 -21.38
N ILE A 373 -28.21 4.05 -20.31
CA ILE A 373 -27.52 3.43 -19.17
C ILE A 373 -28.49 2.49 -18.46
N THR A 374 -29.72 2.94 -18.25
CA THR A 374 -30.84 2.14 -17.74
C THR A 374 -31.91 1.97 -18.82
N ASP A 375 -32.74 0.95 -18.68
CA ASP A 375 -33.91 0.68 -19.53
C ASP A 375 -35.23 0.81 -18.77
N VAL A 376 -35.18 1.19 -17.50
CA VAL A 376 -36.35 1.49 -16.65
C VAL A 376 -36.69 2.96 -16.78
N ASN A 377 -37.93 3.27 -17.17
CA ASN A 377 -38.44 4.65 -17.18
C ASN A 377 -38.75 5.10 -15.75
N PRO A 378 -37.99 6.05 -15.16
CA PRO A 378 -38.19 6.43 -13.76
C PRO A 378 -39.52 7.13 -13.51
N LEU A 379 -40.10 7.77 -14.51
CA LEU A 379 -41.36 8.50 -14.36
C LEU A 379 -42.55 7.54 -14.25
N GLU A 380 -42.53 6.44 -15.00
CA GLU A 380 -43.58 5.41 -14.96
C GLU A 380 -43.65 4.71 -13.61
N TYR A 381 -42.48 4.42 -13.02
CA TYR A 381 -42.38 3.74 -11.73
C TYR A 381 -42.17 4.68 -10.54
N GLN A 382 -42.35 6.00 -10.75
CA GLN A 382 -42.23 7.04 -9.71
C GLN A 382 -40.91 6.95 -8.92
N LEU A 383 -39.81 6.67 -9.62
CA LEU A 383 -38.48 6.56 -9.04
C LEU A 383 -37.87 7.95 -8.82
N ILE A 384 -37.23 8.10 -7.66
CA ILE A 384 -36.75 9.37 -7.14
C ILE A 384 -35.28 9.57 -7.52
N PHE A 385 -34.96 10.69 -8.17
CA PHE A 385 -33.60 11.00 -8.63
C PHE A 385 -32.66 11.32 -7.46
N GLU A 386 -33.17 11.99 -6.43
CA GLU A 386 -32.43 12.43 -5.25
C GLU A 386 -31.87 11.26 -4.44
N ARG A 387 -32.46 10.06 -4.59
CA ARG A 387 -31.94 8.80 -4.03
C ARG A 387 -30.67 8.33 -4.75
N PHE A 388 -30.46 8.77 -5.99
CA PHE A 388 -29.25 8.51 -6.76
C PHE A 388 -28.21 9.62 -6.57
N LEU A 389 -28.61 10.87 -6.76
CA LEU A 389 -27.74 12.03 -6.69
C LEU A 389 -28.51 13.23 -6.11
N SER A 390 -28.02 13.79 -5.01
CA SER A 390 -28.63 14.94 -4.34
C SER A 390 -27.69 16.16 -4.35
N LYS A 391 -28.27 17.36 -4.26
CA LYS A 391 -27.53 18.64 -4.19
C LYS A 391 -26.67 18.79 -2.93
N GLU A 392 -26.98 18.06 -1.86
CA GLU A 392 -26.24 18.14 -0.59
C GLU A 392 -24.89 17.40 -0.62
N GLY A 393 -24.55 16.73 -1.73
CA GLY A 393 -23.20 16.22 -2.02
C GLY A 393 -22.67 15.11 -1.11
N LYS A 394 -23.38 14.79 -0.02
CA LYS A 394 -23.03 13.69 0.88
C LYS A 394 -23.86 12.46 0.50
N ARG A 395 -23.19 11.46 -0.07
CA ARG A 395 -23.72 10.10 0.00
C ARG A 395 -23.81 9.70 1.48
N VAL A 396 -24.98 9.21 1.88
CA VAL A 396 -25.18 8.40 3.09
C VAL A 396 -24.33 7.14 3.02
#